data_AF-A0A8J8XKC2-F1
#
_entry.id   AF-A0A8J8XKC2-F1
#
_cell.length_a   1.000
_cell.length_b   1.000
_cell.length_c   1.000
_cell.angle_alpha   90.00
_cell.angle_beta   90.00
_cell.angle_gamma   90.00
#
_symmetry.space_group_name_H-M   'P 1'
#
loop_
_entity.id
_entity.type
_entity.pdbx_description
1 polymer ?
#
loop_
_entity_poly.entity_id
_entity_poly.type
_entity_poly.pdbx_seq_one_letter_code
_entity_poly.pdbx_strand_id
1 'polypeptide(L)'
;MEDNVLVSSKIHGRSKSTTAKRNCIICGQRISKRRRTQHNFQKISRGQLNLQRTRPCLLNFQSLPEDIVLRVISKLTLKEVARLSVVSTNWRQAWTFHPNLYFGIKTVLGNNAKRKGTSSDLNCRISSANKFIKRVDAILEKHCGTMVNKFAVKFGLSNEHANHVNGWVAFAIASKARVIILDFSPDWKSHENNYDFPCHIFDKHNGSYLEALRLDSVTLNPPLDFCGFANLKLLALDNVRLQHLEQLISKCHVLEWLSIQSCNQLHNLHVSEPLCRLQCLSIQGCHLQRMELHAPNLTTFEYDGSLALVTLNECSNIKASTIRLFDEKTLQNILTGIPSVLPHVETLYVEVNVKTQV
;
A
#
# COMPACT_ATOMS: atom_id res chain seq x y z
N MET A 1 20.17 -3.50 -16.43
CA MET A 1 19.91 -2.82 -15.14
C MET A 1 18.73 -3.53 -14.52
N GLU A 2 19.02 -4.30 -13.48
CA GLU A 2 18.11 -5.23 -12.82
C GLU A 2 17.17 -4.48 -11.87
N ASP A 3 15.86 -4.59 -12.09
CA ASP A 3 14.85 -4.10 -11.17
C ASP A 3 14.31 -5.27 -10.32
N ASN A 4 14.81 -5.34 -9.09
CA ASN A 4 14.31 -6.22 -8.04
C ASN A 4 12.97 -5.67 -7.50
N VAL A 5 11.85 -6.22 -7.99
CA VAL A 5 10.53 -6.04 -7.34
C VAL A 5 10.36 -7.14 -6.29
N LEU A 6 10.63 -6.78 -5.03
CA LEU A 6 10.31 -7.63 -3.88
C LEU A 6 8.78 -7.84 -3.81
N VAL A 7 8.35 -9.06 -4.13
CA VAL A 7 7.04 -9.59 -3.75
C VAL A 7 7.10 -9.98 -2.28
N SER A 8 6.35 -9.27 -1.42
CA SER A 8 6.14 -9.66 -0.03
C SER A 8 4.66 -9.98 0.17
N SER A 9 4.26 -11.20 -0.18
CA SER A 9 3.01 -11.81 0.28
C SER A 9 3.25 -12.48 1.64
N LYS A 10 2.90 -11.80 2.74
CA LYS A 10 2.87 -12.42 4.08
C LYS A 10 1.47 -12.93 4.35
N ILE A 11 1.29 -14.23 4.13
CA ILE A 11 0.09 -15.01 4.45
C ILE A 11 0.00 -15.15 5.99
N HIS A 12 -1.14 -14.73 6.56
CA HIS A 12 -1.51 -15.00 7.94
C HIS A 12 -2.09 -16.42 8.06
N GLY A 13 -1.23 -17.41 8.32
CA GLY A 13 -1.64 -18.75 8.75
C GLY A 13 -1.76 -18.81 10.28
N ARG A 14 -2.98 -18.94 10.79
CA ARG A 14 -3.25 -19.21 12.21
C ARG A 14 -3.20 -20.73 12.42
N SER A 15 -2.08 -21.26 12.91
CA SER A 15 -1.99 -22.64 13.40
C SER A 15 -1.62 -22.65 14.87
N LYS A 16 -2.45 -23.36 15.68
CA LYS A 16 -2.18 -23.64 17.09
C LYS A 16 -1.10 -24.72 17.15
N SER A 17 0.07 -24.39 17.69
CA SER A 17 1.09 -25.37 18.06
C SER A 17 1.27 -25.38 19.57
N THR A 18 0.90 -26.50 20.15
CA THR A 18 1.20 -26.93 21.52
C THR A 18 2.71 -26.94 21.78
N THR A 19 3.06 -26.53 22.99
CA THR A 19 4.39 -26.47 23.59
C THR A 19 5.01 -27.85 23.80
N ALA A 20 6.24 -28.03 23.32
CA ALA A 20 7.19 -29.00 23.89
C ALA A 20 8.56 -28.33 24.07
N LYS A 21 8.92 -28.12 25.34
CA LYS A 21 10.20 -27.59 25.81
C LYS A 21 11.32 -28.60 25.54
N ARG A 22 12.48 -28.16 25.07
CA ARG A 22 13.77 -28.77 25.43
C ARG A 22 14.73 -27.70 25.93
N ASN A 23 15.36 -28.07 27.03
CA ASN A 23 16.03 -27.23 28.00
C ASN A 23 17.43 -26.79 27.53
N CYS A 24 17.81 -25.56 27.85
CA CYS A 24 19.21 -25.24 28.11
C CYS A 24 19.29 -24.71 29.55
N ILE A 25 19.98 -25.47 30.39
CA ILE A 25 20.14 -25.25 31.84
C ILE A 25 21.48 -24.54 32.07
N ILE A 26 21.52 -23.85 33.22
CA ILE A 26 22.67 -23.33 34.00
C ILE A 26 22.87 -21.82 33.78
N CYS A 27 22.16 -20.97 34.54
CA CYS A 27 22.42 -20.53 35.94
C CYS A 27 23.61 -19.56 35.99
N GLY A 28 23.56 -18.36 36.56
CA GLY A 28 22.57 -17.67 37.37
C GLY A 28 23.27 -16.47 38.06
N GLN A 29 22.48 -15.55 38.60
CA GLN A 29 22.83 -14.45 39.52
C GLN A 29 23.26 -13.08 38.94
N ARG A 30 22.24 -12.27 38.62
CA ARG A 30 21.79 -11.05 39.35
C ARG A 30 22.86 -10.31 40.20
N ILE A 31 23.09 -9.01 39.90
CA ILE A 31 22.88 -7.82 40.78
C ILE A 31 23.77 -6.59 40.40
N SER A 32 23.07 -5.47 40.15
CA SER A 32 23.34 -4.04 40.41
C SER A 32 24.69 -3.30 40.23
N LYS A 33 24.57 -2.13 39.57
CA LYS A 33 24.99 -0.75 39.95
C LYS A 33 26.44 -0.46 40.43
N ARG A 34 27.04 0.54 39.73
CA ARG A 34 27.99 1.60 40.20
C ARG A 34 29.34 1.07 40.75
N ARG A 35 30.52 1.65 40.52
CA ARG A 35 30.96 3.06 40.41
C ARG A 35 32.44 3.05 39.94
N ARG A 36 32.90 4.22 39.49
CA ARG A 36 34.28 4.60 39.12
C ARG A 36 35.40 4.07 40.01
N THR A 37 36.53 3.74 39.39
CA THR A 37 37.88 4.10 39.88
C THR A 37 38.78 4.47 38.69
N GLN A 38 39.40 5.65 38.80
CA GLN A 38 40.51 6.09 37.96
C GLN A 38 41.77 5.36 38.40
N HIS A 39 42.62 4.93 37.46
CA HIS A 39 44.06 5.06 37.60
C HIS A 39 44.74 5.08 36.22
N ASN A 40 45.33 6.23 35.93
CA ASN A 40 46.47 6.52 35.05
C ASN A 40 47.66 5.58 35.35
N PHE A 41 48.69 5.32 34.53
CA PHE A 41 49.23 5.82 33.25
C PHE A 41 50.21 4.72 32.80
N GLN A 42 50.34 4.42 31.50
CA GLN A 42 51.68 4.18 30.93
C GLN A 42 51.66 4.42 29.41
N LYS A 43 52.49 5.39 29.02
CA LYS A 43 52.82 5.75 27.63
C LYS A 43 53.54 4.58 26.97
N ILE A 44 53.09 4.18 25.79
CA ILE A 44 53.94 3.52 24.79
C ILE A 44 53.88 4.32 23.49
N SER A 45 55.05 4.39 22.89
CA SER A 45 55.59 5.39 21.97
C SER A 45 55.00 5.42 20.57
N ARG A 46 55.13 6.60 19.97
CA ARG A 46 54.84 6.95 18.57
C ARG A 46 55.61 6.06 17.59
N GLY A 47 54.90 5.19 16.88
CA GLY A 47 55.29 4.68 15.57
C GLY A 47 54.58 5.50 14.49
N GLN A 48 55.34 6.20 13.65
CA GLN A 48 54.82 6.96 12.51
C GLN A 48 54.19 5.99 11.49
N LEU A 49 52.86 5.98 11.42
CA LEU A 49 52.16 5.61 10.20
C LEU A 49 51.61 6.90 9.59
N ASN A 50 52.34 7.41 8.60
CA ASN A 50 51.89 8.46 7.70
C ASN A 50 50.74 7.92 6.83
N LEU A 51 49.55 7.82 7.42
CA LEU A 51 48.32 7.87 6.64
C LEU A 51 47.95 9.34 6.59
N GLN A 52 48.23 9.98 5.45
CA GLN A 52 47.55 11.21 5.09
C GLN A 52 46.06 10.93 5.23
N ARG A 53 45.46 11.41 6.33
CA ARG A 53 44.01 11.56 6.44
C ARG A 53 43.65 12.61 5.40
N THR A 54 43.39 12.16 4.17
CA THR A 54 42.56 12.91 3.25
C THR A 54 41.28 13.20 4.03
N ARG A 55 41.13 14.46 4.47
CA ARG A 55 39.84 14.94 4.95
C ARG A 55 38.83 14.46 3.91
N PRO A 56 37.75 13.75 4.29
CA PRO A 56 36.67 13.54 3.35
C PRO A 56 36.35 14.94 2.82
N CYS A 57 36.46 15.15 1.51
CA CYS A 57 35.90 16.34 0.90
C CYS A 57 34.43 16.31 1.31
N LEU A 58 34.09 17.05 2.37
CA LEU A 58 32.72 17.23 2.79
C LEU A 58 32.08 17.88 1.57
N LEU A 59 31.29 17.09 0.85
CA LEU A 59 30.48 17.58 -0.26
C LEU A 59 29.80 18.84 0.24
N ASN A 60 30.19 19.99 -0.31
CA ASN A 60 29.59 21.25 0.09
C ASN A 60 28.20 21.28 -0.53
N PHE A 61 27.24 20.72 0.20
CA PHE A 61 25.84 20.65 -0.21
C PHE A 61 25.21 22.04 -0.42
N GLN A 62 25.85 23.13 0.00
CA GLN A 62 25.39 24.49 -0.28
C GLN A 62 25.62 24.91 -1.75
N SER A 63 26.53 24.23 -2.46
CA SER A 63 26.91 24.55 -3.84
C SER A 63 26.20 23.70 -4.91
N LEU A 64 25.31 22.78 -4.50
CA LEU A 64 24.59 21.92 -5.44
C LEU A 64 23.44 22.70 -6.10
N PRO A 65 23.32 22.65 -7.44
CA PRO A 65 22.13 23.07 -8.16
C PRO A 65 20.84 22.43 -7.62
N GLU A 66 19.74 23.17 -7.70
CA GLU A 66 18.43 22.77 -7.15
C GLU A 66 17.91 21.46 -7.75
N ASP A 67 18.12 21.24 -9.04
CA ASP A 67 17.75 20.01 -9.75
C ASP A 67 18.48 18.77 -9.22
N ILE A 68 19.76 18.91 -8.84
CA ILE A 68 20.53 17.82 -8.22
C ILE A 68 20.00 17.54 -6.81
N VAL A 69 19.70 18.59 -6.04
CA VAL A 69 19.12 18.45 -4.71
C VAL A 69 17.78 17.72 -4.78
N LEU A 70 16.89 18.10 -5.70
CA LEU A 70 15.60 17.43 -5.92
C LEU A 70 15.77 15.95 -6.34
N ARG A 71 16.74 15.66 -7.21
CA ARG A 71 17.09 14.28 -7.59
C ARG A 71 17.55 13.45 -6.38
N VAL A 72 18.41 14.00 -5.53
CA VAL A 72 18.86 13.28 -4.32
C VAL A 72 17.70 13.07 -3.36
N ILE A 73 16.88 14.09 -3.12
CA ILE A 73 15.70 14.03 -2.24
C ILE A 73 14.70 12.97 -2.70
N SER A 74 14.48 12.87 -4.01
CA SER A 74 13.55 11.87 -4.57
C SER A 74 13.93 10.41 -4.23
N LYS A 75 15.21 10.16 -3.90
CA LYS A 75 15.75 8.84 -3.53
C LYS A 75 15.75 8.58 -2.04
N LEU A 76 15.48 9.60 -1.22
CA LEU A 76 15.44 9.51 0.22
C LEU A 76 13.99 9.40 0.70
N THR A 77 13.81 8.91 1.93
CA THR A 77 12.51 8.97 2.59
C THR A 77 12.26 10.37 3.17
N LEU A 78 10.98 10.75 3.29
CA LEU A 78 10.60 12.03 3.91
C LEU A 78 11.24 12.23 5.30
N LYS A 79 11.41 11.15 6.07
CA LYS A 79 12.07 11.16 7.38
C LYS A 79 13.57 11.43 7.30
N GLU A 80 14.26 10.90 6.30
CA GLU A 80 15.68 11.15 6.07
C GLU A 80 15.91 12.58 5.61
N VAL A 81 15.09 13.08 4.67
CA VAL A 81 15.17 14.46 4.20
C VAL A 81 14.86 15.44 5.34
N ALA A 82 13.87 15.15 6.18
CA ALA A 82 13.62 15.93 7.39
C ALA A 82 14.80 15.92 8.38
N ARG A 83 15.64 14.88 8.41
CA ARG A 83 16.88 14.88 9.22
C ARG A 83 17.99 15.69 8.57
N LEU A 84 18.13 15.61 7.25
CA LEU A 84 19.08 16.44 6.49
C LEU A 84 18.76 17.93 6.59
N SER A 85 17.49 18.28 6.81
CA SER A 85 17.01 19.64 7.07
C SER A 85 17.74 20.34 8.23
N VAL A 86 18.32 19.57 9.17
CA VAL A 86 19.08 20.07 10.32
C VAL A 86 20.53 20.42 9.94
N VAL A 87 21.05 19.85 8.85
CA VAL A 87 22.46 19.95 8.48
C VAL A 87 22.77 21.20 7.65
N SER A 88 21.78 21.77 6.95
CA SER A 88 21.95 22.98 6.15
C SER A 88 20.62 23.69 5.89
N THR A 89 20.68 25.00 5.67
CA THR A 89 19.54 25.84 5.27
C THR A 89 18.94 25.42 3.92
N ASN A 90 19.76 24.97 2.96
CA ASN A 90 19.24 24.50 1.66
C ASN A 90 18.40 23.23 1.85
N TRP A 91 18.92 22.25 2.59
CA TRP A 91 18.17 21.04 2.96
C TRP A 91 16.96 21.33 3.85
N ARG A 92 17.00 22.44 4.61
CA ARG A 92 15.89 22.87 5.47
C ARG A 92 14.63 23.21 4.68
N GLN A 93 14.78 23.75 3.47
CA GLN A 93 13.65 24.03 2.57
C GLN A 93 13.38 22.84 1.65
N ALA A 94 14.38 22.05 1.30
CA ALA A 94 14.23 21.06 0.25
C ALA A 94 13.21 19.94 0.55
N TRP A 95 12.88 19.67 1.83
CA TRP A 95 11.79 18.73 2.16
C TRP A 95 10.40 19.23 1.75
N THR A 96 10.19 20.54 1.59
CA THR A 96 8.90 21.12 1.19
C THR A 96 8.56 20.86 -0.28
N PHE A 97 9.51 20.31 -1.04
CA PHE A 97 9.37 19.91 -2.44
C PHE A 97 9.46 18.39 -2.61
N HIS A 98 9.30 17.62 -1.53
CA HIS A 98 9.54 16.19 -1.57
C HIS A 98 8.47 15.47 -2.43
N PRO A 99 8.86 14.76 -3.51
CA PRO A 99 7.88 14.21 -4.46
C PRO A 99 7.08 13.03 -3.90
N ASN A 100 7.59 12.36 -2.86
CA ASN A 100 6.96 11.18 -2.27
C ASN A 100 6.54 11.44 -0.82
N LEU A 101 5.27 11.77 -0.61
CA LEU A 101 4.68 12.01 0.70
C LEU A 101 4.08 10.72 1.24
N TYR A 102 4.71 10.14 2.27
CA TYR A 102 4.24 8.92 2.92
C TYR A 102 4.00 9.14 4.41
N PHE A 103 2.73 9.07 4.79
CA PHE A 103 2.22 9.28 6.14
C PHE A 103 1.74 7.97 6.74
N GLY A 104 2.65 7.24 7.38
CA GLY A 104 2.33 6.05 8.17
C GLY A 104 2.45 6.31 9.67
N ILE A 105 1.82 5.46 10.50
CA ILE A 105 1.89 5.58 11.96
C ILE A 105 3.31 5.80 12.51
N LYS A 106 4.29 5.00 12.05
CA LYS A 106 5.69 5.08 12.51
C LYS A 106 6.42 6.32 11.98
N THR A 107 6.05 6.80 10.81
CA THR A 107 6.71 7.98 10.21
C THR A 107 6.19 9.26 10.83
N VAL A 108 4.87 9.35 11.08
CA VAL A 108 4.21 10.54 11.62
C VAL A 108 4.26 10.60 13.14
N LEU A 109 3.93 9.51 13.84
CA LEU A 109 3.87 9.48 15.32
C LEU A 109 5.18 9.00 15.98
N GLY A 110 6.12 8.47 15.20
CA GLY A 110 7.42 8.00 15.65
C GLY A 110 7.47 6.49 15.96
N ASN A 111 8.69 5.95 16.09
CA ASN A 111 8.91 4.50 16.23
C ASN A 111 8.31 3.89 17.51
N ASN A 112 8.13 4.70 18.56
CA ASN A 112 7.54 4.29 19.83
C ASN A 112 6.01 4.32 19.80
N ALA A 113 5.41 4.81 18.71
CA ALA A 113 3.99 4.66 18.48
C ALA A 113 3.69 3.17 18.30
N LYS A 114 3.16 2.56 19.36
CA LYS A 114 2.64 1.20 19.30
C LYS A 114 1.55 1.19 18.21
N ARG A 115 1.54 0.18 17.33
CA ARG A 115 0.28 -0.28 16.71
C ARG A 115 -0.60 -0.69 17.88
N LYS A 116 -1.43 0.23 18.39
CA LYS A 116 -2.25 0.00 19.60
C LYS A 116 -3.43 -0.90 19.22
N GLY A 117 -3.14 -2.11 18.74
CA GLY A 117 -4.10 -3.20 18.58
C GLY A 117 -4.48 -3.87 19.92
N THR A 118 -3.98 -3.37 21.06
CA THR A 118 -4.24 -3.96 22.39
C THR A 118 -4.95 -3.03 23.38
N SER A 119 -5.24 -1.76 23.05
CA SER A 119 -6.09 -0.92 23.92
C SER A 119 -7.48 -0.80 23.33
N SER A 120 -8.45 -1.42 24.00
CA SER A 120 -9.89 -1.20 23.81
C SER A 120 -10.34 0.22 24.15
N ASP A 121 -9.44 1.07 24.67
CA ASP A 121 -9.74 2.44 25.04
C ASP A 121 -9.95 3.34 23.81
N LEU A 122 -11.20 3.74 23.60
CA LEU A 122 -11.66 4.65 22.55
C LEU A 122 -10.96 6.02 22.65
N ASN A 123 -10.72 6.54 23.86
CA ASN A 123 -10.07 7.84 24.07
C ASN A 123 -8.61 7.83 23.58
N CYS A 124 -7.91 6.71 23.80
CA CYS A 124 -6.57 6.50 23.25
C CYS A 124 -6.55 6.52 21.71
N ARG A 125 -7.61 6.05 21.05
CA ARG A 125 -7.72 6.04 19.57
C ARG A 125 -7.93 7.45 19.04
N ILE A 126 -8.93 8.14 19.57
CA ILE A 126 -9.25 9.54 19.21
C ILE A 126 -8.02 10.43 19.41
N SER A 127 -7.32 10.29 20.55
CA SER A 127 -6.09 11.05 20.82
C SER A 127 -4.98 10.78 19.79
N SER A 128 -4.85 9.54 19.33
CA SER A 128 -3.82 9.16 18.36
C SER A 128 -4.15 9.63 16.95
N ALA A 129 -5.42 9.53 16.54
CA ALA A 129 -5.92 10.05 15.27
C ALA A 129 -5.76 11.58 15.20
N ASN A 130 -6.18 12.31 16.23
CA ASN A 130 -6.03 13.76 16.29
C ASN A 130 -4.56 14.20 16.23
N LYS A 131 -3.65 13.48 16.89
CA LYS A 131 -2.20 13.75 16.80
C LYS A 131 -1.63 13.45 15.42
N PHE A 132 -2.12 12.39 14.78
CA PHE A 132 -1.72 12.03 13.42
C PHE A 132 -2.16 13.10 12.43
N ILE A 133 -3.46 13.43 12.44
CA ILE A 133 -4.08 14.45 11.60
C ILE A 133 -3.37 15.79 11.73
N LYS A 134 -3.22 16.31 12.95
CA LYS A 134 -2.53 17.60 13.18
C LYS A 134 -1.11 17.63 12.62
N ARG A 135 -0.39 16.51 12.64
CA ARG A 135 0.97 16.44 12.08
C ARG A 135 0.95 16.36 10.56
N VAL A 136 0.00 15.62 9.97
CA VAL A 136 -0.17 15.58 8.51
C VAL A 136 -0.55 16.97 8.01
N ASP A 137 -1.57 17.59 8.59
CA ASP A 137 -2.02 18.96 8.26
C ASP A 137 -0.84 19.94 8.28
N ALA A 138 -0.08 19.98 9.39
CA ALA A 138 1.08 20.88 9.52
C ALA A 138 2.22 20.60 8.52
N ILE A 139 2.32 19.36 7.99
CA ILE A 139 3.27 19.02 6.93
C ILE A 139 2.75 19.53 5.58
N LEU A 140 1.47 19.29 5.28
CA LEU A 140 0.85 19.71 4.02
C LEU A 140 0.78 21.23 3.89
N GLU A 141 0.46 21.95 4.96
CA GLU A 141 0.46 23.43 5.01
C GLU A 141 1.82 24.05 4.64
N LYS A 142 2.91 23.34 4.93
CA LYS A 142 4.28 23.80 4.67
C LYS A 142 4.86 23.27 3.37
N HIS A 143 4.20 22.29 2.76
CA HIS A 143 4.65 21.74 1.49
C HIS A 143 4.31 22.71 0.36
N CYS A 144 5.18 22.83 -0.63
CA CYS A 144 5.01 23.78 -1.75
C CYS A 144 3.86 23.41 -2.70
N GLY A 145 3.09 22.35 -2.42
CA GLY A 145 1.94 21.93 -3.22
C GLY A 145 2.24 21.54 -4.67
N THR A 146 3.51 21.38 -5.06
CA THR A 146 3.92 21.06 -6.44
C THR A 146 4.82 19.83 -6.48
N MET A 147 4.93 19.18 -7.64
CA MET A 147 5.83 18.05 -7.90
C MET A 147 5.62 16.80 -7.02
N VAL A 148 4.45 16.67 -6.38
CA VAL A 148 4.09 15.45 -5.67
C VAL A 148 3.85 14.37 -6.71
N ASN A 149 4.68 13.33 -6.70
CA ASN A 149 4.51 12.15 -7.52
C ASN A 149 3.60 11.13 -6.81
N LYS A 150 3.85 10.91 -5.52
CA LYS A 150 3.14 9.92 -4.70
C LYS A 150 2.64 10.54 -3.41
N PHE A 151 1.34 10.40 -3.17
CA PHE A 151 0.67 10.75 -1.92
C PHE A 151 0.11 9.48 -1.27
N ALA A 152 0.57 9.16 -0.05
CA ALA A 152 0.20 7.93 0.62
C ALA A 152 -0.08 8.15 2.10
N VAL A 153 -1.24 7.71 2.57
CA VAL A 153 -1.63 7.72 3.99
C VAL A 153 -1.93 6.29 4.41
N LYS A 154 -1.30 5.85 5.51
CA LYS A 154 -1.50 4.54 6.12
C LYS A 154 -1.76 4.68 7.62
N PHE A 155 -3.03 4.85 7.96
CA PHE A 155 -3.51 5.06 9.32
C PHE A 155 -5.02 4.83 9.38
N GLY A 156 -5.52 4.05 10.36
CA GLY A 156 -6.95 3.77 10.48
C GLY A 156 -7.76 5.05 10.77
N LEU A 157 -8.46 5.55 9.75
CA LEU A 157 -9.33 6.72 9.79
C LEU A 157 -10.73 6.34 9.32
N SER A 158 -11.74 6.90 9.98
CA SER A 158 -13.17 6.75 9.64
C SER A 158 -13.74 8.03 9.02
N ASN A 159 -15.01 7.99 8.63
CA ASN A 159 -15.73 9.14 8.09
C ASN A 159 -15.80 10.34 9.06
N GLU A 160 -15.61 10.14 10.36
CA GLU A 160 -15.49 11.23 11.35
C GLU A 160 -14.35 12.21 11.01
N HIS A 161 -13.37 11.77 10.24
CA HIS A 161 -12.21 12.56 9.85
C HIS A 161 -12.31 13.09 8.41
N ALA A 162 -13.48 12.96 7.76
CA ALA A 162 -13.64 13.24 6.34
C ALA A 162 -13.19 14.63 5.93
N ASN A 163 -13.43 15.66 6.76
CA ASN A 163 -13.01 17.03 6.46
C ASN A 163 -11.49 17.15 6.23
N HIS A 164 -10.69 16.48 7.07
CA HIS A 164 -9.24 16.48 6.92
C HIS A 164 -8.81 15.65 5.72
N VAL A 165 -9.35 14.43 5.58
CA VAL A 165 -8.99 13.53 4.48
C VAL A 165 -9.38 14.12 3.12
N ASN A 166 -10.55 14.76 3.00
CA ASN A 166 -10.95 15.49 1.79
C ASN A 166 -9.95 16.59 1.43
N GLY A 167 -9.49 17.35 2.43
CA GLY A 167 -8.43 18.35 2.24
C GLY A 167 -7.11 17.73 1.76
N TRP A 168 -6.76 16.54 2.26
CA TRP A 168 -5.56 15.81 1.84
C TRP A 168 -5.67 15.29 0.41
N VAL A 169 -6.82 14.76 0.01
CA VAL A 169 -7.07 14.32 -1.35
C VAL A 169 -7.07 15.52 -2.30
N ALA A 170 -7.71 16.64 -1.93
CA ALA A 170 -7.68 17.87 -2.69
C ALA A 170 -6.24 18.40 -2.87
N PHE A 171 -5.41 18.34 -1.83
CA PHE A 171 -3.98 18.66 -1.94
C PHE A 171 -3.25 17.72 -2.92
N ALA A 172 -3.51 16.42 -2.87
CA ALA A 172 -2.89 15.45 -3.79
C ALA A 172 -3.29 15.73 -5.26
N ILE A 173 -4.55 16.07 -5.49
CA ILE A 173 -5.06 16.48 -6.81
C ILE A 173 -4.39 17.77 -7.28
N ALA A 174 -4.40 18.82 -6.46
CA ALA A 174 -3.83 20.13 -6.80
C ALA A 174 -2.32 20.03 -7.09
N SER A 175 -1.62 19.14 -6.40
CA SER A 175 -0.21 18.86 -6.61
C SER A 175 0.10 17.92 -7.79
N LYS A 176 -0.94 17.47 -8.52
CA LYS A 176 -0.86 16.58 -9.67
C LYS A 176 -0.23 15.22 -9.35
N ALA A 177 -0.57 14.67 -8.18
CA ALA A 177 -0.11 13.36 -7.75
C ALA A 177 -0.50 12.27 -8.76
N ARG A 178 0.50 11.49 -9.19
CA ARG A 178 0.31 10.35 -10.09
C ARG A 178 -0.11 9.09 -9.35
N VAL A 179 0.23 9.00 -8.06
CA VAL A 179 -0.07 7.86 -7.21
C VAL A 179 -0.76 8.32 -5.93
N ILE A 180 -1.98 7.85 -5.69
CA ILE A 180 -2.72 8.07 -4.45
C ILE A 180 -2.95 6.72 -3.75
N ILE A 181 -2.54 6.63 -2.49
CA ILE A 181 -2.75 5.45 -1.63
C ILE A 181 -3.42 5.90 -0.34
N LEU A 182 -4.63 5.43 -0.10
CA LEU A 182 -5.32 5.61 1.17
C LEU A 182 -5.55 4.23 1.79
N ASP A 183 -4.79 3.94 2.83
CA ASP A 183 -4.90 2.70 3.59
C ASP A 183 -5.40 3.03 4.99
N PHE A 184 -6.71 2.88 5.15
CA PHE A 184 -7.41 3.11 6.40
C PHE A 184 -7.80 1.81 7.08
N SER A 185 -7.18 0.69 6.68
CA SER A 185 -7.37 -0.59 7.35
C SER A 185 -7.26 -0.39 8.85
N PRO A 186 -8.36 -0.60 9.59
CA PRO A 186 -8.31 -0.40 11.02
C PRO A 186 -7.44 -1.51 11.62
N ASP A 187 -6.69 -1.19 12.67
CA ASP A 187 -6.06 -2.22 13.52
C ASP A 187 -7.12 -3.12 14.22
N TRP A 188 -8.43 -2.89 14.02
CA TRP A 188 -9.57 -3.53 14.71
C TRP A 188 -10.87 -3.51 13.88
N LYS A 189 -11.85 -4.33 14.25
CA LYS A 189 -12.85 -4.92 13.32
C LYS A 189 -14.09 -4.10 12.89
N SER A 190 -14.30 -2.82 13.25
CA SER A 190 -15.58 -2.18 12.86
C SER A 190 -15.51 -1.46 11.52
N HIS A 191 -16.25 -2.00 10.54
CA HIS A 191 -16.42 -1.44 9.19
C HIS A 191 -17.66 -0.53 9.07
N GLU A 192 -18.23 -0.12 10.20
CA GLU A 192 -19.53 0.58 10.21
C GLU A 192 -19.41 2.01 9.66
N ASN A 193 -18.26 2.69 9.85
CA ASN A 193 -18.07 4.11 9.50
C ASN A 193 -16.88 4.34 8.54
N ASN A 194 -16.77 3.56 7.46
CA ASN A 194 -15.72 3.78 6.45
C ASN A 194 -15.81 5.21 5.88
N TYR A 195 -14.65 5.80 5.62
CA TYR A 195 -14.56 7.10 4.94
C TYR A 195 -15.10 7.02 3.51
N ASP A 196 -15.93 7.99 3.13
CA ASP A 196 -16.47 8.08 1.77
C ASP A 196 -15.46 8.79 0.85
N PHE A 197 -14.88 8.05 -0.09
CA PHE A 197 -13.89 8.59 -1.01
C PHE A 197 -14.53 9.61 -1.97
N PRO A 198 -13.98 10.84 -2.06
CA PRO A 198 -14.62 11.95 -2.75
C PRO A 198 -14.39 11.83 -4.26
N CYS A 199 -15.12 10.94 -4.95
CA CYS A 199 -14.99 10.80 -6.41
C CYS A 199 -15.29 12.11 -7.16
N HIS A 200 -16.23 12.92 -6.65
CA HIS A 200 -16.68 14.15 -7.27
C HIS A 200 -15.59 15.22 -7.45
N ILE A 201 -14.53 15.24 -6.64
CA ILE A 201 -13.43 16.22 -6.79
C ILE A 201 -12.44 15.84 -7.89
N PHE A 202 -12.56 14.64 -8.47
CA PHE A 202 -11.75 14.18 -9.60
C PHE A 202 -12.37 14.49 -10.97
N ASP A 203 -13.45 15.28 -11.00
CA ASP A 203 -14.15 15.64 -12.23
C ASP A 203 -13.27 16.40 -13.25
N LYS A 204 -13.68 16.33 -14.52
CA LYS A 204 -13.10 17.04 -15.67
C LYS A 204 -11.59 16.76 -15.87
N HIS A 205 -10.74 17.61 -15.30
CA HIS A 205 -9.28 17.59 -15.47
C HIS A 205 -8.53 17.26 -14.18
N ASN A 206 -9.22 17.25 -13.04
CA ASN A 206 -8.58 17.08 -11.73
C ASN A 206 -7.98 15.68 -11.56
N GLY A 207 -8.60 14.65 -12.16
CA GLY A 207 -8.06 13.28 -12.18
C GLY A 207 -7.07 12.97 -13.30
N SER A 208 -6.71 13.92 -14.16
CA SER A 208 -5.95 13.63 -15.40
C SER A 208 -4.52 13.15 -15.17
N TYR A 209 -3.89 13.44 -14.03
CA TYR A 209 -2.53 12.99 -13.73
C TYR A 209 -2.49 11.65 -12.99
N LEU A 210 -3.64 11.17 -12.49
CA LEU A 210 -3.70 9.99 -11.64
C LEU A 210 -3.48 8.72 -12.47
N GLU A 211 -2.42 7.99 -12.15
CA GLU A 211 -2.03 6.74 -12.82
C GLU A 211 -2.22 5.52 -11.93
N ALA A 212 -2.15 5.69 -10.61
CA ALA A 212 -2.37 4.60 -9.66
C ALA A 212 -3.21 5.05 -8.47
N LEU A 213 -4.31 4.34 -8.23
CA LEU A 213 -5.20 4.53 -7.10
C LEU A 213 -5.26 3.25 -6.29
N ARG A 214 -4.90 3.34 -5.01
CA ARG A 214 -5.02 2.24 -4.06
C ARG A 214 -5.84 2.69 -2.87
N LEU A 215 -6.93 1.97 -2.61
CA LEU A 215 -7.88 2.28 -1.56
C LEU A 215 -8.06 1.05 -0.69
N ASP A 216 -7.95 1.22 0.62
CA ASP A 216 -8.22 0.18 1.61
C ASP A 216 -9.15 0.71 2.70
N SER A 217 -10.24 -0.03 2.94
CA SER A 217 -11.22 0.25 4.00
C SER A 217 -11.94 1.60 3.86
N VAL A 218 -12.36 1.91 2.63
CA VAL A 218 -13.15 3.10 2.27
C VAL A 218 -14.49 2.72 1.65
N THR A 219 -15.40 3.68 1.51
CA THR A 219 -16.55 3.59 0.60
C THR A 219 -16.19 4.28 -0.71
N LEU A 220 -16.49 3.66 -1.85
CA LEU A 220 -16.27 4.21 -3.18
C LEU A 220 -17.61 4.26 -3.94
N ASN A 221 -18.19 5.45 -4.01
CA ASN A 221 -19.45 5.72 -4.68
C ASN A 221 -19.24 6.81 -5.75
N PRO A 222 -18.88 6.44 -6.99
CA PRO A 222 -18.78 7.41 -8.07
C PRO A 222 -20.18 7.99 -8.41
N PRO A 223 -20.29 9.31 -8.67
CA PRO A 223 -21.51 9.90 -9.23
C PRO A 223 -21.93 9.25 -10.55
N LEU A 224 -23.21 9.35 -10.91
CA LEU A 224 -23.73 8.76 -12.17
C LEU A 224 -23.08 9.37 -13.43
N ASP A 225 -22.70 10.65 -13.37
CA ASP A 225 -22.02 11.39 -14.43
C ASP A 225 -20.49 11.31 -14.33
N PHE A 226 -19.97 10.42 -13.47
CA PHE A 226 -18.53 10.27 -13.29
C PHE A 226 -17.85 9.79 -14.58
N CYS A 227 -16.94 10.62 -15.10
CA CYS A 227 -16.24 10.37 -16.35
C CYS A 227 -15.06 9.39 -16.23
N GLY A 228 -14.86 8.78 -15.06
CA GLY A 228 -13.73 7.88 -14.79
C GLY A 228 -12.40 8.61 -14.58
N PHE A 229 -11.32 7.81 -14.56
CA PHE A 229 -9.95 8.29 -14.43
C PHE A 229 -9.19 8.06 -15.75
N ALA A 230 -9.03 9.11 -16.54
CA ALA A 230 -8.56 9.02 -17.93
C ALA A 230 -7.19 8.33 -18.10
N ASN A 231 -6.28 8.52 -17.14
CA ASN A 231 -4.91 8.00 -17.21
C ASN A 231 -4.61 6.90 -16.18
N LEU A 232 -5.65 6.34 -15.53
CA LEU A 232 -5.47 5.35 -14.48
C LEU A 232 -5.04 4.01 -15.06
N LYS A 233 -3.84 3.58 -14.71
CA LYS A 233 -3.24 2.29 -15.10
C LYS A 233 -3.41 1.23 -14.02
N LEU A 234 -3.44 1.63 -12.75
CA LEU A 234 -3.57 0.71 -11.62
C LEU A 234 -4.70 1.12 -10.70
N LEU A 235 -5.63 0.18 -10.50
CA LEU A 235 -6.68 0.28 -9.49
C LEU A 235 -6.54 -0.89 -8.53
N ALA A 236 -6.31 -0.60 -7.24
CA ALA A 236 -6.34 -1.60 -6.19
C ALA A 236 -7.36 -1.22 -5.11
N LEU A 237 -8.30 -2.11 -4.85
CA LEU A 237 -9.37 -1.95 -3.88
C LEU A 237 -9.27 -3.09 -2.87
N ASP A 238 -9.03 -2.77 -1.59
CA ASP A 238 -9.01 -3.74 -0.49
C ASP A 238 -10.07 -3.39 0.55
N ASN A 239 -10.95 -4.32 0.90
CA ASN A 239 -12.02 -4.10 1.86
C ASN A 239 -12.84 -2.82 1.57
N VAL A 240 -13.08 -2.52 0.29
CA VAL A 240 -13.82 -1.34 -0.16
C VAL A 240 -15.30 -1.68 -0.25
N ARG A 241 -16.14 -0.76 0.24
CA ARG A 241 -17.59 -0.79 0.01
C ARG A 241 -17.88 -0.05 -1.28
N LEU A 242 -18.43 -0.73 -2.28
CA LEU A 242 -18.77 -0.10 -3.56
C LEU A 242 -19.95 -0.79 -4.22
N GLN A 243 -20.72 -0.01 -4.97
CA GLN A 243 -21.74 -0.48 -5.89
C GLN A 243 -21.33 -0.05 -7.30
N HIS A 244 -21.64 -0.86 -8.31
CA HIS A 244 -21.39 -0.54 -9.72
C HIS A 244 -19.93 -0.36 -10.14
N LEU A 245 -19.04 -1.27 -9.70
CA LEU A 245 -17.63 -1.25 -10.10
C LEU A 245 -17.44 -1.27 -11.63
N GLU A 246 -18.35 -1.93 -12.34
CA GLU A 246 -18.36 -2.01 -13.80
C GLU A 246 -18.42 -0.64 -14.48
N GLN A 247 -19.17 0.31 -13.91
CA GLN A 247 -19.28 1.67 -14.44
C GLN A 247 -17.97 2.44 -14.26
N LEU A 248 -17.26 2.21 -13.15
CA LEU A 248 -15.97 2.83 -12.90
C LEU A 248 -14.90 2.30 -13.87
N ILE A 249 -14.82 0.97 -14.00
CA ILE A 249 -13.78 0.32 -14.81
C ILE A 249 -13.96 0.63 -16.30
N SER A 250 -15.20 0.61 -16.82
CA SER A 250 -15.47 0.95 -18.23
C SER A 250 -15.00 2.35 -18.62
N LYS A 251 -14.96 3.29 -17.67
CA LYS A 251 -14.44 4.66 -17.90
C LYS A 251 -12.93 4.81 -17.72
N CYS A 252 -12.21 3.74 -17.34
CA CYS A 252 -10.76 3.73 -17.15
C CYS A 252 -10.07 3.03 -18.34
N HIS A 253 -10.06 3.67 -19.51
CA HIS A 253 -9.64 3.05 -20.79
C HIS A 253 -8.18 2.59 -20.88
N VAL A 254 -7.29 3.10 -20.02
CA VAL A 254 -5.86 2.73 -19.99
C VAL A 254 -5.49 1.82 -18.82
N LEU A 255 -6.49 1.22 -18.16
CA LEU A 255 -6.27 0.35 -17.00
C LEU A 255 -5.48 -0.90 -17.39
N GLU A 256 -4.33 -1.09 -16.76
CA GLU A 256 -3.40 -2.20 -16.97
C GLU A 256 -3.48 -3.24 -15.83
N TRP A 257 -3.77 -2.78 -14.61
CA TRP A 257 -3.81 -3.62 -13.41
C TRP A 257 -5.06 -3.35 -12.58
N LEU A 258 -5.87 -4.39 -12.35
CA LEU A 258 -7.02 -4.37 -11.47
C LEU A 258 -6.84 -5.39 -10.34
N SER A 259 -6.87 -4.91 -9.10
CA SER A 259 -6.81 -5.74 -7.90
C SER A 259 -8.02 -5.46 -7.01
N ILE A 260 -8.77 -6.48 -6.65
CA ILE A 260 -9.95 -6.39 -5.78
C ILE A 260 -9.77 -7.42 -4.68
N GLN A 261 -9.76 -6.99 -3.42
CA GLN A 261 -9.52 -7.87 -2.28
C GLN A 261 -10.56 -7.63 -1.19
N SER A 262 -11.12 -8.68 -0.61
CA SER A 262 -12.04 -8.62 0.55
C SER A 262 -13.25 -7.68 0.37
N CYS A 263 -13.66 -7.37 -0.86
CA CYS A 263 -14.81 -6.52 -1.15
C CYS A 263 -16.11 -7.34 -1.06
N ASN A 264 -16.62 -7.54 0.15
CA ASN A 264 -17.73 -8.47 0.43
C ASN A 264 -19.09 -8.08 -0.16
N GLN A 265 -19.28 -6.80 -0.54
CA GLN A 265 -20.50 -6.30 -1.17
C GLN A 265 -20.48 -6.45 -2.70
N LEU A 266 -19.34 -6.85 -3.28
CA LEU A 266 -19.22 -7.08 -4.72
C LEU A 266 -19.72 -8.49 -5.05
N HIS A 267 -20.97 -8.58 -5.50
CA HIS A 267 -21.60 -9.84 -5.90
C HIS A 267 -21.48 -10.14 -7.39
N ASN A 268 -21.50 -9.12 -8.23
CA ASN A 268 -21.44 -9.27 -9.68
C ASN A 268 -20.39 -8.34 -10.27
N LEU A 269 -19.64 -8.82 -11.25
CA LEU A 269 -18.71 -8.03 -12.03
C LEU A 269 -18.92 -8.34 -13.51
N HIS A 270 -19.72 -7.53 -14.19
CA HIS A 270 -19.98 -7.68 -15.62
C HIS A 270 -19.60 -6.38 -16.34
N VAL A 271 -18.65 -6.47 -17.27
CA VAL A 271 -18.25 -5.33 -18.12
C VAL A 271 -18.43 -5.75 -19.56
N SER A 272 -19.39 -5.13 -20.24
CA SER A 272 -19.72 -5.44 -21.65
C SER A 272 -18.66 -4.91 -22.62
N GLU A 273 -17.98 -3.83 -22.25
CA GLU A 273 -16.93 -3.22 -23.09
C GLU A 273 -15.58 -3.95 -22.94
N PRO A 274 -14.80 -4.12 -24.03
CA PRO A 274 -13.50 -4.76 -23.97
C PRO A 274 -12.47 -3.96 -23.17
N LEU A 275 -11.86 -4.58 -22.15
CA LEU A 275 -10.77 -4.03 -21.36
C LEU A 275 -9.42 -4.27 -22.06
N CYS A 276 -9.22 -3.62 -23.20
CA CYS A 276 -8.11 -3.85 -24.12
C CYS A 276 -6.71 -3.63 -23.52
N ARG A 277 -6.56 -2.86 -22.44
CA ARG A 277 -5.25 -2.59 -21.83
C ARG A 277 -4.98 -3.45 -20.59
N LEU A 278 -5.98 -4.16 -20.09
CA LEU A 278 -5.88 -4.91 -18.85
C LEU A 278 -4.95 -6.11 -19.03
N GLN A 279 -3.85 -6.11 -18.28
CA GLN A 279 -2.82 -7.16 -18.31
C GLN A 279 -2.86 -8.04 -17.08
N CYS A 280 -3.28 -7.49 -15.94
CA CYS A 280 -3.39 -8.22 -14.69
C CYS A 280 -4.75 -8.01 -14.04
N LEU A 281 -5.39 -9.11 -13.68
CA LEU A 281 -6.62 -9.14 -12.90
C LEU A 281 -6.38 -10.03 -11.68
N SER A 282 -6.53 -9.47 -10.48
CA SER A 282 -6.45 -10.19 -9.22
C SER A 282 -7.71 -9.94 -8.39
N ILE A 283 -8.46 -11.00 -8.09
CA ILE A 283 -9.67 -10.94 -7.27
C ILE A 283 -9.50 -11.92 -6.13
N GLN A 284 -9.52 -11.44 -4.89
CA GLN A 284 -9.22 -12.28 -3.73
C GLN A 284 -10.17 -12.08 -2.56
N GLY A 285 -10.67 -13.18 -1.98
CA GLY A 285 -11.52 -13.12 -0.79
C GLY A 285 -12.85 -12.38 -1.03
N CYS A 286 -13.37 -12.41 -2.26
CA CYS A 286 -14.65 -11.81 -2.62
C CYS A 286 -15.73 -12.89 -2.78
N HIS A 287 -16.95 -12.60 -2.32
CA HIS A 287 -18.12 -13.48 -2.49
C HIS A 287 -18.86 -13.18 -3.81
N LEU A 288 -18.14 -13.28 -4.92
CA LEU A 288 -18.70 -13.10 -6.26
C LEU A 288 -19.63 -14.26 -6.61
N GLN A 289 -20.81 -13.91 -7.10
CA GLN A 289 -21.80 -14.83 -7.67
C GLN A 289 -21.59 -14.98 -9.17
N ARG A 290 -21.30 -13.88 -9.89
CA ARG A 290 -21.05 -13.88 -11.34
C ARG A 290 -19.93 -12.92 -11.72
N MET A 291 -19.05 -13.36 -12.62
CA MET A 291 -18.06 -12.51 -13.26
C MET A 291 -18.06 -12.75 -14.76
N GLU A 292 -18.11 -11.68 -15.53
CA GLU A 292 -18.02 -11.75 -16.98
C GLU A 292 -17.24 -10.53 -17.49
N LEU A 293 -16.07 -10.80 -18.05
CA LEU A 293 -15.15 -9.76 -18.51
C LEU A 293 -14.61 -10.12 -19.90
N HIS A 294 -14.46 -9.10 -20.73
CA HIS A 294 -13.76 -9.20 -22.00
C HIS A 294 -12.40 -8.49 -21.88
N ALA A 295 -11.30 -9.26 -21.85
CA ALA A 295 -9.96 -8.71 -21.60
C ALA A 295 -8.91 -9.37 -22.51
N PRO A 296 -8.83 -8.96 -23.79
CA PRO A 296 -8.05 -9.68 -24.81
C PRO A 296 -6.55 -9.72 -24.56
N ASN A 297 -6.01 -8.75 -23.81
CA ASN A 297 -4.59 -8.63 -23.49
C ASN A 297 -4.25 -9.06 -22.05
N LEU A 298 -5.15 -9.79 -21.39
CA LEU A 298 -4.93 -10.30 -20.04
C LEU A 298 -3.81 -11.34 -20.06
N THR A 299 -2.78 -11.12 -19.24
CA THR A 299 -1.59 -11.99 -19.14
C THR A 299 -1.53 -12.76 -17.82
N THR A 300 -2.03 -12.14 -16.74
CA THR A 300 -2.03 -12.68 -15.39
C THR A 300 -3.44 -12.66 -14.83
N PHE A 301 -3.92 -13.82 -14.38
CA PHE A 301 -5.22 -13.95 -13.73
C PHE A 301 -5.08 -14.65 -12.38
N GLU A 302 -5.34 -13.92 -11.29
CA GLU A 302 -5.39 -14.45 -9.94
C GLU A 302 -6.83 -14.40 -9.43
N TYR A 303 -7.34 -15.54 -8.98
CA TYR A 303 -8.69 -15.65 -8.44
C TYR A 303 -8.70 -16.45 -7.16
N ASP A 304 -9.30 -15.90 -6.11
CA ASP A 304 -9.51 -16.57 -4.85
C ASP A 304 -10.97 -16.40 -4.40
N GLY A 305 -11.78 -17.44 -4.62
CA GLY A 305 -13.25 -17.37 -4.51
C GLY A 305 -14.01 -18.62 -4.99
N SER A 306 -15.28 -18.47 -5.37
CA SER A 306 -16.13 -19.55 -5.89
C SER A 306 -16.25 -19.47 -7.42
N LEU A 307 -15.96 -20.57 -8.13
CA LEU A 307 -15.89 -20.60 -9.60
C LEU A 307 -17.25 -20.62 -10.34
N ALA A 308 -18.38 -20.71 -9.64
CA ALA A 308 -19.61 -21.21 -10.24
C ALA A 308 -20.12 -20.44 -11.49
N LEU A 309 -19.76 -19.16 -11.69
CA LEU A 309 -20.14 -18.36 -12.87
C LEU A 309 -19.07 -17.32 -13.26
N VAL A 310 -17.82 -17.76 -13.39
CA VAL A 310 -16.77 -16.92 -13.96
C VAL A 310 -16.69 -17.16 -15.47
N THR A 311 -16.71 -16.10 -16.27
CA THR A 311 -16.55 -16.13 -17.73
C THR A 311 -15.50 -15.10 -18.13
N LEU A 312 -14.44 -15.54 -18.80
CA LEU A 312 -13.40 -14.68 -19.35
C LEU A 312 -13.43 -14.79 -20.87
N ASN A 313 -13.95 -13.76 -21.53
CA ASN A 313 -14.11 -13.74 -22.98
C ASN A 313 -12.83 -13.23 -23.65
N GLU A 314 -12.42 -13.92 -24.72
CA GLU A 314 -11.28 -13.59 -25.61
C GLU A 314 -9.91 -13.41 -24.92
N CYS A 315 -9.72 -13.95 -23.71
CA CYS A 315 -8.45 -13.86 -22.98
C CYS A 315 -7.40 -14.87 -23.50
N SER A 316 -7.01 -14.74 -24.77
CA SER A 316 -6.08 -15.67 -25.45
C SER A 316 -4.62 -15.51 -25.02
N ASN A 317 -4.26 -14.41 -24.38
CA ASN A 317 -2.87 -14.07 -24.02
C ASN A 317 -2.47 -14.43 -22.57
N ILE A 318 -3.29 -15.19 -21.85
CA ILE A 318 -3.02 -15.53 -20.44
C ILE A 318 -1.83 -16.48 -20.36
N LYS A 319 -0.74 -16.01 -19.76
CA LYS A 319 0.49 -16.78 -19.54
C LYS A 319 0.45 -17.52 -18.22
N ALA A 320 -0.01 -16.85 -17.17
CA ALA A 320 -0.06 -17.41 -15.84
C ALA A 320 -1.45 -17.19 -15.23
N SER A 321 -2.02 -18.27 -14.68
CA SER A 321 -3.20 -18.17 -13.84
C SER A 321 -3.02 -18.90 -12.52
N THR A 322 -3.46 -18.26 -11.44
CA THR A 322 -3.52 -18.82 -10.09
C THR A 322 -4.96 -18.79 -9.61
N ILE A 323 -5.51 -19.96 -9.31
CA ILE A 323 -6.88 -20.11 -8.82
C ILE A 323 -6.83 -20.78 -7.44
N ARG A 324 -7.39 -20.12 -6.42
CA ARG A 324 -7.54 -20.64 -5.06
C ARG A 324 -9.03 -20.76 -4.72
N LEU A 325 -9.43 -21.89 -4.15
CA LEU A 325 -10.84 -22.23 -3.98
C LEU A 325 -11.14 -22.73 -2.58
N PHE A 326 -12.26 -22.25 -2.03
CA PHE A 326 -12.62 -22.47 -0.61
C PHE A 326 -13.88 -23.32 -0.38
N ASP A 327 -14.61 -23.72 -1.42
CA ASP A 327 -15.84 -24.52 -1.28
C ASP A 327 -15.60 -26.00 -1.66
N GLU A 328 -16.24 -26.90 -0.92
CA GLU A 328 -16.16 -28.36 -1.09
C GLU A 328 -17.02 -28.85 -2.25
N LYS A 329 -18.08 -28.09 -2.61
CA LYS A 329 -18.99 -28.43 -3.72
C LYS A 329 -18.36 -28.26 -5.11
N THR A 330 -17.10 -27.84 -5.17
CA THR A 330 -16.52 -27.27 -6.38
C THR A 330 -15.63 -28.24 -7.16
N LEU A 331 -15.25 -29.42 -6.67
CA LEU A 331 -14.32 -30.31 -7.41
C LEU A 331 -14.82 -30.70 -8.81
N GLN A 332 -16.12 -30.98 -9.00
CA GLN A 332 -16.66 -31.22 -10.35
C GLN A 332 -16.73 -29.93 -11.18
N ASN A 333 -17.15 -28.81 -10.58
CA ASN A 333 -17.21 -27.50 -11.24
C ASN A 333 -15.81 -26.96 -11.61
N ILE A 334 -14.77 -27.36 -10.89
CA ILE A 334 -13.36 -27.07 -11.17
C ILE A 334 -12.95 -27.76 -12.45
N LEU A 335 -13.24 -29.06 -12.55
CA LEU A 335 -12.85 -29.89 -13.69
C LEU A 335 -13.58 -29.50 -14.99
N THR A 336 -14.82 -29.03 -14.90
CA THR A 336 -15.60 -28.59 -16.06
C THR A 336 -15.47 -27.10 -16.36
N GLY A 337 -15.37 -26.26 -15.32
CA GLY A 337 -15.35 -24.80 -15.44
C GLY A 337 -14.00 -24.24 -15.84
N ILE A 338 -12.89 -24.72 -15.27
CA ILE A 338 -11.55 -24.15 -15.58
C ILE A 338 -11.22 -24.20 -17.08
N PRO A 339 -11.42 -25.31 -17.81
CA PRO A 339 -11.18 -25.34 -19.25
C PRO A 339 -12.03 -24.33 -20.04
N SER A 340 -13.25 -24.03 -19.59
CA SER A 340 -14.10 -23.01 -20.21
C SER A 340 -13.66 -21.57 -19.91
N VAL A 341 -13.09 -21.32 -18.73
CA VAL A 341 -12.62 -19.99 -18.30
C VAL A 341 -11.26 -19.65 -18.89
N LEU A 342 -10.38 -20.65 -19.01
CA LEU A 342 -8.98 -20.49 -19.40
C LEU A 342 -8.59 -21.48 -20.51
N PRO A 343 -9.22 -21.41 -21.69
CA PRO A 343 -8.99 -22.40 -22.76
C PRO A 343 -7.57 -22.39 -23.34
N HIS A 344 -6.80 -21.32 -23.11
CA HIS A 344 -5.50 -21.09 -23.74
C HIS A 344 -4.35 -20.80 -22.76
N VAL A 345 -4.51 -21.11 -21.48
CA VAL A 345 -3.50 -20.78 -20.46
C VAL A 345 -2.24 -21.64 -20.59
N GLU A 346 -1.05 -21.01 -20.58
CA GLU A 346 0.24 -21.73 -20.63
C GLU A 346 0.55 -22.44 -19.30
N THR A 347 0.40 -21.73 -18.17
CA THR A 347 0.66 -22.25 -16.83
C THR A 347 -0.52 -21.98 -15.91
N LEU A 348 -1.09 -23.05 -15.34
CA LEU A 348 -2.19 -22.99 -14.39
C LEU A 348 -1.76 -23.56 -13.03
N TYR A 349 -1.89 -22.76 -11.98
CA TYR A 349 -1.76 -23.20 -10.59
C TYR A 349 -3.13 -23.23 -9.92
N VAL A 350 -3.52 -24.39 -9.38
CA VAL A 350 -4.79 -24.57 -8.67
C VAL A 350 -4.50 -25.02 -7.24
N GLU A 351 -5.05 -24.28 -6.26
CA GLU A 351 -5.01 -24.63 -4.85
C GLU A 351 -6.44 -24.86 -4.34
N VAL A 352 -6.71 -26.07 -3.87
CA VAL A 352 -8.04 -26.48 -3.39
C VAL A 352 -7.92 -26.94 -1.94
N ASN A 353 -8.82 -26.44 -1.08
CA ASN A 353 -8.92 -26.90 0.30
C ASN A 353 -10.11 -27.87 0.45
N VAL A 354 -9.82 -29.14 0.72
CA VAL A 354 -10.83 -30.18 0.95
C VAL A 354 -10.86 -30.52 2.44
N LYS A 355 -11.98 -30.26 3.13
CA LYS A 355 -12.14 -30.74 4.51
C LYS A 355 -12.69 -32.16 4.47
N THR A 356 -11.97 -33.07 5.10
CA THR A 356 -12.43 -34.44 5.35
C THR A 356 -13.15 -34.49 6.69
N GLN A 357 -14.28 -35.20 6.78
CA GLN A 357 -14.86 -35.52 8.09
C GLN A 357 -13.90 -36.45 8.83
N VAL A 358 -13.52 -36.08 10.06
CA VAL A 358 -12.75 -36.94 10.99
C VAL A 358 -13.68 -37.37 12.11
#